data_AF-A0A7X2ML46-F1
#
_entry.id   AF-A0A7X2ML46-F1
#
_cell.length_a   1.000
_cell.length_b   1.000
_cell.length_c   1.000
_cell.angle_alpha   90.00
_cell.angle_beta   90.00
_cell.angle_gamma   90.00
#
_symmetry.space_group_name_H-M   'P 1'
#
loop_
_entity.id
_entity.type
_entity.pdbx_description
1 polymer ?
#
loop_
_entity_poly.entity_id
_entity_poly.type
_entity_poly.pdbx_seq_one_letter_code
_entity_poly.pdbx_strand_id
1 'polypeptide(L)'
;ISAANPCLVWRGIRLTLDQPEIFLVQVRAMLRANAASGNLSILLPMISHIDEIDEAKKLIDRAGREVEEMLGYTIPAPRIGIMIEVPSMLFMIPHLASRVDFVSVGTNDLTQYLLAVDRNNTRVANLYDSLHPAMLRALNTIAQEARLANLELCLCGEMAGDPMCVALLVGLGYHHLSMNGKNVPRVKYLLRHLDHEEAQQLSEQGMNAHTATEVRHLVSTFMERRGLGGLIRGGR
;
A
#
# COMPACT_ATOMS: atom_id res chain seq x y z
N ILE A 1 23.57 -2.18 15.07
CA ILE A 1 23.69 -3.53 14.46
C ILE A 1 23.81 -3.32 12.96
N SER A 2 24.98 -3.59 12.36
CA SER A 2 25.14 -3.55 10.90
C SER A 2 24.67 -4.89 10.36
N ALA A 3 23.54 -4.92 9.67
CA ALA A 3 23.00 -6.14 9.11
C ALA A 3 23.39 -6.25 7.63
N ALA A 4 23.69 -7.48 7.19
CA ALA A 4 24.12 -7.73 5.81
C ALA A 4 23.06 -7.34 4.76
N ASN A 5 21.76 -7.39 5.12
CA ASN A 5 20.65 -7.03 4.24
C ASN A 5 19.61 -6.18 5.00
N PRO A 6 19.81 -4.87 5.20
CA PRO A 6 18.93 -4.03 6.02
C PRO A 6 17.44 -4.13 5.65
N CYS A 7 17.15 -4.35 4.36
CA CYS A 7 15.80 -4.53 3.83
C CYS A 7 15.11 -5.84 4.25
N LEU A 8 15.82 -6.86 4.73
CA LEU A 8 15.25 -8.16 5.15
C LEU A 8 15.29 -8.36 6.67
N VAL A 9 15.64 -7.33 7.42
CA VAL A 9 16.05 -7.44 8.83
C VAL A 9 14.97 -6.88 9.76
N TRP A 10 15.31 -6.73 11.04
CA TRP A 10 14.58 -6.15 12.17
C TRP A 10 14.09 -4.71 11.89
N ARG A 11 12.98 -4.61 11.15
CA ARG A 11 12.29 -3.37 10.80
C ARG A 11 10.77 -3.56 10.84
N GLY A 12 10.03 -2.44 10.83
CA GLY A 12 8.56 -2.44 10.86
C GLY A 12 8.02 -3.17 12.08
N ILE A 13 7.00 -4.02 11.91
CA ILE A 13 6.33 -4.68 13.03
C ILE A 13 7.28 -5.50 13.92
N ARG A 14 8.31 -6.11 13.34
CA ARG A 14 9.26 -6.97 14.07
C ARG A 14 10.04 -6.21 15.13
N LEU A 15 10.44 -4.97 14.84
CA LEU A 15 11.12 -4.11 15.81
C LEU A 15 10.18 -3.74 16.95
N THR A 16 8.93 -3.38 16.61
CA THR A 16 7.93 -2.96 17.60
C THR A 16 7.43 -4.09 18.48
N LEU A 17 7.40 -5.34 17.98
CA LEU A 17 7.04 -6.51 18.79
C LEU A 17 8.20 -6.98 19.66
N ASP A 18 9.45 -6.88 19.19
CA ASP A 18 10.64 -7.17 20.00
C ASP A 18 10.92 -6.08 21.06
N GLN A 19 10.52 -4.84 20.78
CA GLN A 19 10.58 -3.71 21.72
C GLN A 19 9.19 -3.09 21.95
N PRO A 20 8.29 -3.77 22.69
CA PRO A 20 6.90 -3.34 22.87
C PRO A 20 6.76 -1.94 23.48
N GLU A 21 7.71 -1.50 24.31
CA GLU A 21 7.66 -0.17 24.94
C GLU A 21 7.69 0.97 23.91
N ILE A 22 8.47 0.83 22.84
CA ILE A 22 8.49 1.83 21.75
C ILE A 22 7.12 1.86 21.06
N PHE A 23 6.54 0.69 20.82
CA PHE A 23 5.24 0.58 20.18
C PHE A 23 4.12 1.18 21.05
N LEU A 24 4.10 0.86 22.34
CA LEU A 24 3.12 1.36 23.29
C LEU A 24 3.20 2.89 23.43
N VAL A 25 4.39 3.48 23.43
CA VAL A 25 4.54 4.95 23.43
C VAL A 25 3.89 5.58 22.20
N GLN A 26 4.15 5.04 21.00
CA GLN A 26 3.56 5.55 19.76
C GLN A 26 2.03 5.36 19.74
N VAL A 27 1.54 4.17 20.09
CA VAL A 27 0.11 3.88 20.06
C VAL A 27 -0.65 4.73 21.08
N ARG A 28 -0.15 4.90 22.31
CA ARG A 28 -0.79 5.79 23.30
C ARG A 28 -0.88 7.22 22.79
N ALA A 29 0.18 7.73 22.14
CA ALA A 29 0.16 9.07 21.55
C ALA A 29 -0.90 9.20 20.46
N MET A 30 -0.99 8.22 19.55
CA MET A 30 -2.01 8.18 18.50
C MET A 30 -3.43 8.11 19.08
N LEU A 31 -3.67 7.26 20.08
CA LEU A 31 -4.97 7.09 20.72
C LEU A 31 -5.43 8.34 21.48
N ARG A 32 -4.50 9.03 22.16
CA ARG A 32 -4.78 10.33 22.79
C ARG A 32 -5.20 11.38 21.77
N ALA A 33 -4.56 11.42 20.60
CA ALA A 33 -4.97 12.30 19.51
C ALA A 33 -6.33 11.89 18.91
N ASN A 34 -6.62 10.59 18.86
CA ASN A 34 -7.90 10.06 18.38
C ASN A 34 -9.08 10.45 19.28
N ALA A 35 -8.87 10.61 20.59
CA ALA A 35 -9.92 10.93 21.56
C ALA A 35 -10.79 12.14 21.15
N ALA A 36 -10.20 13.14 20.49
CA ALA A 36 -10.91 14.35 20.07
C ALA A 36 -11.61 14.24 18.71
N SER A 37 -11.18 13.33 17.83
CA SER A 37 -11.61 13.29 16.42
C SER A 37 -12.33 12.02 15.99
N GLY A 38 -12.01 10.87 16.60
CA GLY A 38 -12.54 9.56 16.21
C GLY A 38 -12.18 9.13 14.79
N ASN A 39 -11.21 9.79 14.12
CA ASN A 39 -10.88 9.58 12.71
C ASN A 39 -9.52 8.90 12.50
N LEU A 40 -8.99 8.22 13.51
CA LEU A 40 -7.72 7.51 13.40
C LEU A 40 -7.90 6.13 12.77
N SER A 41 -7.02 5.82 11.82
CA SER A 41 -6.74 4.47 11.36
C SER A 41 -5.26 4.15 11.60
N ILE A 42 -4.96 3.01 12.21
CA ILE A 42 -3.60 2.52 12.47
C ILE A 42 -3.26 1.49 11.40
N LEU A 43 -2.14 1.67 10.72
CA LEU A 43 -1.64 0.76 9.68
C LEU A 43 -0.36 0.07 10.15
N LEU A 44 -0.37 -1.25 10.25
CA LEU A 44 0.78 -2.04 10.69
C LEU A 44 1.69 -2.39 9.50
N PRO A 45 2.98 -1.97 9.50
CA PRO A 45 3.90 -2.24 8.40
C PRO A 45 4.63 -3.58 8.57
N MET A 46 5.11 -4.13 7.47
CA MET A 46 6.01 -5.29 7.38
C MET A 46 5.44 -6.59 7.96
N ILE A 47 4.11 -6.74 7.92
CA ILE A 47 3.46 -7.98 8.31
C ILE A 47 3.87 -9.10 7.34
N SER A 48 4.31 -10.21 7.91
CA SER A 48 4.74 -11.42 7.21
C SER A 48 4.09 -12.69 7.75
N HIS A 49 3.54 -12.64 8.96
CA HIS A 49 2.80 -13.72 9.63
C HIS A 49 1.51 -13.16 10.25
N ILE A 50 0.47 -13.99 10.33
CA ILE A 50 -0.81 -13.57 10.92
C ILE A 50 -0.67 -13.29 12.42
N ASP A 51 0.16 -14.06 13.13
CA ASP A 51 0.35 -13.91 14.57
C ASP A 51 0.89 -12.52 14.96
N GLU A 52 1.67 -11.88 14.08
CA GLU A 52 2.17 -10.51 14.27
C GLU A 52 1.01 -9.50 14.40
N ILE A 53 -0.11 -9.74 13.68
CA ILE A 53 -1.32 -8.90 13.75
C ILE A 53 -2.00 -9.09 15.10
N ASP A 54 -2.16 -10.34 15.54
CA ASP A 54 -2.85 -10.68 16.79
C ASP A 54 -2.08 -10.15 18.01
N GLU A 55 -0.74 -10.21 17.98
CA GLU A 55 0.11 -9.60 19.00
C GLU A 55 0.02 -8.07 19.01
N ALA A 56 0.07 -7.43 17.83
CA ALA A 56 -0.05 -5.99 17.72
C ALA A 56 -1.39 -5.47 18.24
N LYS A 57 -2.49 -6.16 17.93
CA LYS A 57 -3.84 -5.81 18.44
C LYS A 57 -3.91 -5.88 19.96
N LYS A 58 -3.34 -6.91 20.59
CA LYS A 58 -3.27 -7.01 22.06
C LYS A 58 -2.54 -5.82 22.68
N LEU A 59 -1.45 -5.36 22.06
CA LEU A 59 -0.70 -4.18 22.52
C LEU A 59 -1.49 -2.88 22.31
N ILE A 60 -2.23 -2.76 21.20
CA ILE A 60 -3.11 -1.62 20.94
C ILE A 60 -4.25 -1.56 21.96
N ASP A 61 -4.90 -2.69 22.26
CA ASP A 61 -5.97 -2.78 23.26
C ASP A 61 -5.47 -2.46 24.67
N ARG A 62 -4.24 -2.91 25.00
CA ARG A 62 -3.58 -2.53 26.26
C ARG A 62 -3.34 -1.01 26.31
N ALA A 63 -2.76 -0.43 25.26
CA ALA A 63 -2.52 1.01 25.19
C ALA A 63 -3.81 1.83 25.26
N GLY A 64 -4.90 1.34 24.67
CA GLY A 64 -6.24 1.95 24.77
C GLY A 64 -6.71 2.04 26.21
N ARG A 65 -6.69 0.92 26.95
CA ARG A 65 -7.07 0.90 28.38
C ARG A 65 -6.23 1.86 29.22
N GLU A 66 -4.92 1.90 29.00
CA GLU A 66 -4.01 2.82 29.72
C GLU A 66 -4.35 4.29 29.42
N VAL A 67 -4.75 4.63 28.18
CA VAL A 67 -5.15 5.99 27.81
C VAL A 67 -6.52 6.36 28.39
N GLU A 68 -7.48 5.44 28.36
CA GLU A 68 -8.81 5.66 28.95
C GLU A 68 -8.73 5.88 30.45
N GLU A 69 -7.91 5.10 31.16
CA GLU A 69 -7.66 5.29 32.60
C GLU A 69 -7.03 6.65 32.88
N MET A 70 -6.07 7.08 32.06
CA MET A 70 -5.43 8.39 32.18
C MET A 70 -6.41 9.55 31.92
N LEU A 71 -7.31 9.41 30.94
CA LEU A 71 -8.25 10.46 30.55
C LEU A 71 -9.53 10.47 31.40
N GLY A 72 -9.85 9.35 32.06
CA GLY A 72 -11.06 9.18 32.86
C GLY A 72 -12.34 8.93 32.06
N TYR A 73 -12.23 8.60 30.77
CA TYR A 73 -13.37 8.29 29.90
C TYR A 73 -12.97 7.38 28.74
N THR A 74 -13.96 6.69 28.16
CA THR A 74 -13.79 5.79 27.01
C THR A 74 -13.50 6.58 25.73
N ILE A 75 -12.50 6.14 24.96
CA ILE A 75 -12.10 6.78 23.70
C ILE A 75 -12.63 6.00 22.49
N PRO A 76 -12.80 6.63 21.32
CA PRO A 76 -13.14 5.91 20.10
C PRO A 76 -12.04 4.89 19.73
N ALA A 77 -12.45 3.65 19.44
CA ALA A 77 -11.54 2.63 18.93
C ALA A 77 -11.07 3.01 17.51
N PRO A 78 -9.76 2.94 17.20
CA PRO A 78 -9.28 3.20 15.85
C PRO A 78 -9.57 1.99 14.95
N ARG A 79 -9.67 2.24 13.64
CA ARG A 79 -9.59 1.17 12.64
C ARG A 79 -8.16 0.63 12.59
N ILE A 80 -8.00 -0.68 12.43
CA ILE A 80 -6.69 -1.34 12.34
C ILE A 80 -6.58 -2.01 10.98
N GLY A 81 -5.58 -1.61 10.20
CA GLY A 81 -5.24 -2.22 8.92
C GLY A 81 -3.80 -2.72 8.88
N ILE A 82 -3.46 -3.44 7.81
CA ILE A 82 -2.07 -3.85 7.55
C ILE A 82 -1.58 -3.38 6.20
N MET A 83 -0.26 -3.18 6.10
CA MET A 83 0.38 -2.92 4.82
C MET A 83 0.70 -4.23 4.11
N ILE A 84 0.17 -4.39 2.89
CA ILE A 84 0.53 -5.49 1.99
C ILE A 84 1.78 -5.07 1.23
N GLU A 85 2.93 -5.33 1.84
CA GLU A 85 4.25 -5.04 1.29
C GLU A 85 5.17 -6.27 1.24
N VAL A 86 4.94 -7.27 2.08
CA VAL A 86 5.68 -8.55 2.05
C VAL A 86 4.91 -9.55 1.17
N PRO A 87 5.54 -10.20 0.18
CA PRO A 87 4.86 -11.10 -0.76
C PRO A 87 4.04 -12.23 -0.12
N SER A 88 4.43 -12.71 1.07
CA SER A 88 3.69 -13.76 1.78
C SER A 88 2.25 -13.36 2.11
N MET A 89 1.99 -12.07 2.35
CA MET A 89 0.65 -11.60 2.71
C MET A 89 -0.35 -11.63 1.54
N LEU A 90 0.11 -11.67 0.29
CA LEU A 90 -0.78 -11.82 -0.88
C LEU A 90 -1.60 -13.11 -0.78
N PHE A 91 -0.98 -14.19 -0.33
CA PHE A 91 -1.61 -15.51 -0.19
C PHE A 91 -2.48 -15.63 1.07
N MET A 92 -2.38 -14.66 1.99
CA MET A 92 -3.08 -14.70 3.27
C MET A 92 -4.30 -13.77 3.32
N ILE A 93 -4.58 -12.98 2.27
CA ILE A 93 -5.68 -12.00 2.24
C ILE A 93 -7.03 -12.57 2.72
N PRO A 94 -7.48 -13.77 2.29
CA PRO A 94 -8.74 -14.33 2.78
C PRO A 94 -8.79 -14.50 4.31
N HIS A 95 -7.64 -14.73 4.94
CA HIS A 95 -7.53 -14.91 6.39
C HIS A 95 -7.45 -13.58 7.15
N LEU A 96 -7.18 -12.47 6.46
CA LEU A 96 -7.06 -11.13 7.06
C LEU A 96 -8.42 -10.48 7.36
N ALA A 97 -9.46 -10.77 6.57
CA ALA A 97 -10.75 -10.08 6.69
C ALA A 97 -11.44 -10.25 8.05
N SER A 98 -11.10 -11.31 8.79
CA SER A 98 -11.60 -11.52 10.17
C SER A 98 -10.80 -10.77 11.24
N ARG A 99 -9.67 -10.15 10.87
CA ARG A 99 -8.68 -9.60 11.81
C ARG A 99 -8.45 -8.10 11.65
N VAL A 100 -8.61 -7.57 10.45
CA VAL A 100 -8.27 -6.18 10.11
C VAL A 100 -9.43 -5.51 9.39
N ASP A 101 -9.56 -4.20 9.56
CA ASP A 101 -10.63 -3.39 8.99
C ASP A 101 -10.35 -2.96 7.55
N PHE A 102 -9.08 -2.96 7.14
CA PHE A 102 -8.64 -2.58 5.79
C PHE A 102 -7.21 -3.07 5.51
N VAL A 103 -6.82 -3.05 4.24
CA VAL A 103 -5.45 -3.30 3.80
C VAL A 103 -4.97 -2.14 2.93
N SER A 104 -3.68 -1.84 3.00
CA SER A 104 -3.04 -0.87 2.10
C SER A 104 -1.86 -1.49 1.40
N VAL A 105 -1.82 -1.47 0.08
CA VAL A 105 -0.65 -1.97 -0.66
C VAL A 105 0.49 -0.97 -0.54
N GLY A 106 1.64 -1.41 -0.04
CA GLY A 106 2.88 -0.64 0.00
C GLY A 106 3.70 -0.94 -1.25
N THR A 107 3.47 -0.22 -2.35
CA THR A 107 4.01 -0.62 -3.66
C THR A 107 5.52 -0.62 -3.74
N ASN A 108 6.18 0.22 -2.95
CA ASN A 108 7.63 0.38 -2.98
C ASN A 108 8.35 -0.89 -2.51
N ASP A 109 8.01 -1.32 -1.30
CA ASP A 109 8.59 -2.52 -0.69
C ASP A 109 8.08 -3.79 -1.37
N LEU A 110 6.80 -3.82 -1.79
CA LEU A 110 6.27 -4.95 -2.56
C LEU A 110 7.03 -5.16 -3.87
N THR A 111 7.29 -4.09 -4.63
CA THR A 111 8.08 -4.17 -5.87
C THR A 111 9.50 -4.63 -5.60
N GLN A 112 10.13 -4.09 -4.55
CA GLN A 112 11.48 -4.47 -4.14
C GLN A 112 11.59 -5.95 -3.78
N TYR A 113 10.64 -6.51 -3.02
CA TYR A 113 10.67 -7.93 -2.66
C TYR A 113 10.26 -8.85 -3.81
N LEU A 114 9.30 -8.45 -4.64
CA LEU A 114 8.89 -9.24 -5.81
C LEU A 114 10.00 -9.33 -6.86
N LEU A 115 10.76 -8.25 -7.05
CA LEU A 115 11.84 -8.20 -8.06
C LEU A 115 13.22 -8.53 -7.48
N ALA A 116 13.33 -8.66 -6.15
CA ALA A 116 14.60 -8.80 -5.43
C ALA A 116 15.60 -7.68 -5.75
N VAL A 117 15.13 -6.42 -5.80
CA VAL A 117 15.93 -5.25 -6.15
C VAL A 117 15.85 -4.19 -5.06
N ASP A 118 17.00 -3.81 -4.50
CA ASP A 118 17.10 -2.66 -3.61
C ASP A 118 17.13 -1.35 -4.42
N ARG A 119 16.07 -0.56 -4.32
CA ARG A 119 15.94 0.72 -5.03
C ARG A 119 16.94 1.79 -4.58
N ASN A 120 17.51 1.66 -3.38
CA ASN A 120 18.53 2.58 -2.88
C ASN A 120 19.94 2.19 -3.34
N ASN A 121 20.11 0.98 -3.88
CA ASN A 121 21.39 0.51 -4.39
C ASN A 121 21.57 0.95 -5.84
N THR A 122 22.40 1.97 -6.06
CA THR A 122 22.65 2.58 -7.37
C THR A 122 23.09 1.58 -8.46
N ARG A 123 23.64 0.42 -8.09
CA ARG A 123 24.06 -0.61 -9.07
C ARG A 123 22.89 -1.38 -9.67
N VAL A 124 21.78 -1.51 -8.94
CA VAL A 124 20.63 -2.33 -9.32
C VAL A 124 19.32 -1.55 -9.38
N ALA A 125 19.30 -0.29 -8.94
CA ALA A 125 18.11 0.56 -8.94
C ALA A 125 17.43 0.67 -10.32
N ASN A 126 18.18 0.53 -11.42
CA ASN A 126 17.63 0.52 -12.79
C ASN A 126 16.75 -0.72 -13.09
N LEU A 127 16.85 -1.79 -12.28
CA LEU A 127 16.02 -3.00 -12.38
C LEU A 127 14.70 -2.86 -11.61
N TYR A 128 14.58 -1.83 -10.75
CA TYR A 128 13.33 -1.56 -10.05
C TYR A 128 12.32 -0.99 -11.04
N ASP A 129 11.19 -1.68 -11.21
CA ASP A 129 10.16 -1.25 -12.16
C ASP A 129 8.74 -1.51 -11.63
N SER A 130 8.05 -0.44 -11.27
CA SER A 130 6.65 -0.48 -10.81
C SER A 130 5.65 -0.96 -11.87
N LEU A 131 6.00 -0.88 -13.15
CA LEU A 131 5.16 -1.37 -14.27
C LEU A 131 5.56 -2.79 -14.72
N HIS A 132 6.41 -3.47 -13.94
CA HIS A 132 6.73 -4.87 -14.22
C HIS A 132 5.46 -5.74 -14.22
N PRO A 133 5.26 -6.65 -15.20
CA PRO A 133 4.06 -7.49 -15.28
C PRO A 133 3.79 -8.32 -14.01
N ALA A 134 4.82 -8.78 -13.31
CA ALA A 134 4.67 -9.47 -12.02
C ALA A 134 4.02 -8.57 -10.95
N MET A 135 4.35 -7.27 -10.91
CA MET A 135 3.74 -6.31 -10.00
C MET A 135 2.26 -6.10 -10.35
N LEU A 136 1.94 -5.96 -11.64
CA LEU A 136 0.53 -5.82 -12.08
C LEU A 136 -0.30 -7.05 -11.74
N ARG A 137 0.24 -8.26 -11.94
CA ARG A 137 -0.42 -9.52 -11.57
C ARG A 137 -0.62 -9.64 -10.06
N ALA A 138 0.39 -9.28 -9.27
CA ALA A 138 0.28 -9.21 -7.82
C ALA A 138 -0.83 -8.25 -7.38
N LEU A 139 -0.86 -7.03 -7.93
CA LEU A 139 -1.90 -6.04 -7.65
C LEU A 139 -3.29 -6.52 -8.05
N ASN A 140 -3.43 -7.20 -9.18
CA ASN A 140 -4.69 -7.79 -9.59
C ASN A 140 -5.16 -8.87 -8.62
N THR A 141 -4.28 -9.80 -8.23
CA THR A 141 -4.61 -10.83 -7.23
C THR A 141 -5.04 -10.19 -5.90
N ILE A 142 -4.29 -9.20 -5.40
CA ILE A 142 -4.66 -8.48 -4.18
C ILE A 142 -6.05 -7.86 -4.30
N ALA A 143 -6.35 -7.20 -5.42
CA ALA A 143 -7.64 -6.55 -5.64
C ALA A 143 -8.80 -7.55 -5.72
N GLN A 144 -8.58 -8.71 -6.34
CA GLN A 144 -9.58 -9.78 -6.44
C GLN A 144 -9.83 -10.42 -5.06
N GLU A 145 -8.77 -10.81 -4.35
CA GLU A 145 -8.90 -11.45 -3.03
C GLU A 145 -9.50 -10.50 -1.99
N ALA A 146 -9.10 -9.22 -1.97
CA ALA A 146 -9.67 -8.23 -1.07
C ALA A 146 -11.17 -8.02 -1.34
N ARG A 147 -11.57 -7.98 -2.62
CA ARG A 147 -12.98 -7.87 -3.01
C ARG A 147 -13.79 -9.09 -2.58
N LEU A 148 -13.27 -10.30 -2.81
CA LEU A 148 -13.91 -11.55 -2.39
C LEU A 148 -14.07 -11.63 -0.86
N ALA A 149 -13.08 -11.13 -0.13
CA ALA A 149 -13.08 -11.09 1.32
C ALA A 149 -13.84 -9.88 1.92
N ASN A 150 -14.44 -9.03 1.07
CA ASN A 150 -15.11 -7.78 1.47
C ASN A 150 -14.24 -6.87 2.36
N LEU A 151 -12.95 -6.78 2.00
CA LEU A 151 -11.94 -6.01 2.73
C LEU A 151 -11.65 -4.70 2.02
N GLU A 152 -11.69 -3.58 2.75
CA GLU A 152 -11.36 -2.27 2.18
C GLU A 152 -9.90 -2.24 1.71
N LEU A 153 -9.71 -1.80 0.46
CA LEU A 153 -8.42 -1.82 -0.22
C LEU A 153 -7.95 -0.41 -0.55
N CYS A 154 -6.80 -0.06 0.04
CA CYS A 154 -6.06 1.16 -0.22
C CYS A 154 -4.74 0.85 -0.95
N LEU A 155 -4.16 1.87 -1.57
CA LEU A 155 -2.81 1.79 -2.12
C LEU A 155 -2.03 3.04 -1.76
N CYS A 156 -0.82 2.83 -1.26
CA CYS A 156 0.14 3.86 -0.93
C CYS A 156 1.50 3.57 -1.59
N GLY A 157 2.35 4.58 -1.69
CA GLY A 157 3.65 4.49 -2.33
C GLY A 157 3.70 5.26 -3.64
N GLU A 158 4.78 5.09 -4.38
CA GLU A 158 5.07 5.94 -5.54
C GLU A 158 4.10 5.70 -6.71
N MET A 159 3.60 4.46 -6.85
CA MET A 159 2.62 4.12 -7.90
C MET A 159 1.32 4.91 -7.79
N ALA A 160 0.88 5.27 -6.57
CA ALA A 160 -0.33 6.08 -6.37
C ALA A 160 -0.19 7.49 -6.97
N GLY A 161 1.04 7.99 -7.11
CA GLY A 161 1.32 9.33 -7.63
C GLY A 161 1.78 9.37 -9.09
N ASP A 162 2.01 8.22 -9.72
CA ASP A 162 2.48 8.11 -11.10
C ASP A 162 1.28 7.94 -12.05
N PRO A 163 1.04 8.85 -13.00
CA PRO A 163 -0.12 8.78 -13.91
C PRO A 163 -0.21 7.50 -14.74
N MET A 164 0.92 6.92 -15.16
CA MET A 164 0.91 5.67 -15.93
C MET A 164 0.45 4.52 -15.05
N CYS A 165 0.94 4.48 -13.81
CA CYS A 165 0.52 3.48 -12.83
C CYS A 165 -0.95 3.67 -12.46
N VAL A 166 -1.38 4.90 -12.17
CA VAL A 166 -2.77 5.19 -11.77
C VAL A 166 -3.79 4.75 -12.82
N ALA A 167 -3.49 4.95 -14.11
CA ALA A 167 -4.38 4.49 -15.18
C ALA A 167 -4.64 2.98 -15.11
N LEU A 168 -3.61 2.19 -14.79
CA LEU A 168 -3.73 0.75 -14.57
C LEU A 168 -4.40 0.41 -13.24
N LEU A 169 -4.02 1.10 -12.15
CA LEU A 169 -4.54 0.85 -10.81
C LEU A 169 -6.06 0.99 -10.73
N VAL A 170 -6.62 2.03 -11.35
CA VAL A 170 -8.07 2.25 -11.38
C VAL A 170 -8.79 1.12 -12.13
N GLY A 171 -8.23 0.66 -13.25
CA GLY A 171 -8.76 -0.48 -13.99
C GLY A 171 -8.68 -1.80 -13.23
N LEU A 172 -7.71 -1.94 -12.33
CA LEU A 172 -7.59 -3.09 -11.42
C LEU A 172 -8.55 -3.01 -10.22
N GLY A 173 -9.25 -1.88 -10.02
CA GLY A 173 -10.21 -1.69 -8.92
C GLY A 173 -9.63 -1.00 -7.68
N TYR A 174 -8.51 -0.28 -7.80
CA TYR A 174 -7.98 0.53 -6.71
C TYR A 174 -8.62 1.92 -6.72
N HIS A 175 -9.46 2.20 -5.72
CA HIS A 175 -10.20 3.46 -5.61
C HIS A 175 -9.70 4.40 -4.49
N HIS A 176 -8.94 3.86 -3.53
CA HIS A 176 -8.34 4.63 -2.44
C HIS A 176 -6.84 4.76 -2.65
N LEU A 177 -6.41 5.91 -3.20
CA LEU A 177 -5.01 6.19 -3.55
C LEU A 177 -4.43 7.24 -2.58
N SER A 178 -3.37 6.87 -1.85
CA SER A 178 -2.63 7.74 -0.95
C SER A 178 -1.27 8.10 -1.54
N MET A 179 -0.99 9.39 -1.66
CA MET A 179 0.20 9.91 -2.36
C MET A 179 0.70 11.21 -1.73
N ASN A 180 1.90 11.65 -2.17
CA ASN A 180 2.40 12.97 -1.82
C ASN A 180 1.44 14.07 -2.34
N GLY A 181 1.15 15.08 -1.51
CA GLY A 181 0.23 16.17 -1.83
C GLY A 181 0.51 16.87 -3.17
N LYS A 182 1.77 16.96 -3.59
CA LYS A 182 2.16 17.54 -4.89
C LYS A 182 1.60 16.79 -6.11
N ASN A 183 1.35 15.48 -5.97
CA ASN A 183 0.85 14.63 -7.04
C ASN A 183 -0.70 14.64 -7.12
N VAL A 184 -1.38 15.01 -6.04
CA VAL A 184 -2.85 14.96 -5.94
C VAL A 184 -3.54 15.73 -7.07
N PRO A 185 -3.17 16.98 -7.43
CA PRO A 185 -3.83 17.69 -8.52
C PRO A 185 -3.68 16.99 -9.88
N ARG A 186 -2.47 16.47 -10.16
CA ARG A 186 -2.14 15.79 -11.43
C ARG A 186 -2.92 14.49 -11.56
N VAL A 187 -2.95 13.67 -10.52
CA VAL A 187 -3.73 12.42 -10.50
C VAL A 187 -5.22 12.71 -10.54
N LYS A 188 -5.71 13.70 -9.78
CA LYS A 188 -7.13 14.10 -9.84
C LYS A 188 -7.55 14.55 -11.24
N TYR A 189 -6.69 15.27 -11.96
CA TYR A 189 -6.95 15.66 -13.34
C TYR A 189 -7.05 14.43 -14.25
N LEU A 190 -6.11 13.48 -14.15
CA LEU A 190 -6.15 12.21 -14.88
C LEU A 190 -7.48 11.47 -14.65
N LEU A 191 -7.84 11.24 -13.39
CA LEU A 191 -9.04 10.47 -13.01
C LEU A 191 -10.34 11.07 -13.53
N ARG A 192 -10.40 12.40 -13.70
CA ARG A 192 -11.59 13.09 -14.25
C ARG A 192 -11.75 12.93 -15.76
N HIS A 193 -10.71 12.46 -16.46
CA HIS A 193 -10.69 12.28 -17.91
C HIS A 193 -10.48 10.81 -18.30
N LEU A 194 -10.54 9.90 -17.33
CA LEU A 194 -10.36 8.48 -17.53
C LEU A 194 -11.73 7.80 -17.39
N ASP A 195 -12.16 7.10 -18.44
CA ASP A 195 -13.31 6.22 -18.35
C ASP A 195 -12.93 4.92 -17.62
N HIS A 196 -13.84 4.42 -16.78
CA HIS A 196 -13.56 3.24 -15.96
C HIS A 196 -13.47 1.95 -16.78
N GLU A 197 -14.34 1.77 -17.77
CA GLU A 197 -14.34 0.57 -18.64
C GLU A 197 -13.07 0.54 -19.49
N GLU A 198 -12.68 1.69 -20.03
CA GLU A 198 -11.43 1.82 -20.79
C GLU A 198 -10.19 1.56 -19.93
N ALA A 199 -10.19 2.01 -18.68
CA ALA A 199 -9.11 1.73 -17.73
C ALA A 199 -9.03 0.23 -17.41
N GLN A 200 -10.17 -0.44 -17.25
CA GLN A 200 -10.22 -1.88 -17.04
C GLN A 200 -9.63 -2.63 -18.24
N GLN A 201 -10.02 -2.29 -19.46
CA GLN A 201 -9.46 -2.88 -20.68
C GLN A 201 -7.95 -2.66 -20.80
N LEU A 202 -7.46 -1.46 -20.44
CA LEU A 202 -6.02 -1.16 -20.40
C LEU A 202 -5.29 -2.07 -19.40
N SER A 203 -5.85 -2.27 -18.21
CA SER A 203 -5.26 -3.13 -17.19
C SER A 203 -5.24 -4.59 -17.60
N GLU A 204 -6.30 -5.09 -18.24
CA GLU A 204 -6.35 -6.44 -18.80
C GLU A 204 -5.27 -6.65 -19.87
N GLN A 205 -5.06 -5.68 -20.77
CA GLN A 205 -3.97 -5.71 -21.75
C GLN A 205 -2.60 -5.67 -21.07
N GLY A 206 -2.43 -4.81 -20.06
CA GLY A 206 -1.18 -4.69 -19.29
C GLY A 206 -0.81 -5.97 -18.55
N MET A 207 -1.79 -6.72 -18.04
CA MET A 207 -1.55 -8.03 -17.42
C MET A 207 -1.07 -9.09 -18.41
N ASN A 208 -1.46 -8.98 -19.69
CA ASN A 208 -1.05 -9.89 -20.75
C ASN A 208 0.32 -9.54 -21.36
N ALA A 209 0.90 -8.39 -21.03
CA ALA A 209 2.23 -8.01 -21.49
C ALA A 209 3.34 -8.90 -20.89
N HIS A 210 4.42 -9.07 -21.63
CA HIS A 210 5.58 -9.87 -21.23
C HIS A 210 6.68 -9.02 -20.58
N THR A 211 6.74 -7.72 -20.89
CA THR A 211 7.79 -6.82 -20.40
C THR A 211 7.24 -5.50 -19.87
N ALA A 212 7.98 -4.86 -18.96
CA ALA A 212 7.61 -3.53 -18.46
C ALA A 212 7.63 -2.46 -19.57
N THR A 213 8.48 -2.63 -20.59
CA THR A 213 8.51 -1.76 -21.77
C THR A 213 7.23 -1.86 -22.59
N GLU A 214 6.69 -3.06 -22.78
CA GLU A 214 5.38 -3.26 -23.44
C GLU A 214 4.27 -2.58 -22.63
N VAL A 215 4.24 -2.76 -21.32
CA VAL A 215 3.28 -2.08 -20.43
C VAL A 215 3.37 -0.56 -20.59
N ARG A 216 4.59 0.01 -20.54
CA ARG A 216 4.80 1.45 -20.75
C ARG A 216 4.29 1.91 -22.11
N HIS A 217 4.58 1.15 -23.16
CA HIS A 217 4.13 1.50 -24.50
C HIS A 217 2.61 1.49 -24.60
N LEU A 218 1.95 0.45 -24.10
CA LEU A 218 0.49 0.33 -24.05
C LEU A 218 -0.14 1.53 -23.34
N VAL A 219 0.32 1.85 -22.13
CA VAL A 219 -0.20 2.98 -21.34
C VAL A 219 0.09 4.31 -22.02
N SER A 220 1.29 4.49 -22.58
CA SER A 220 1.66 5.72 -23.28
C SER A 220 0.75 5.97 -24.48
N THR A 221 0.54 4.96 -25.33
CA THR A 221 -0.37 5.06 -26.49
C THR A 221 -1.80 5.34 -26.05
N PHE A 222 -2.27 4.67 -24.99
CA PHE A 222 -3.59 4.90 -24.41
C PHE A 222 -3.77 6.36 -23.94
N MET A 223 -2.77 6.91 -23.24
CA MET A 223 -2.78 8.30 -22.74
C MET A 223 -2.72 9.30 -23.89
N GLU A 224 -1.88 9.06 -24.91
CA GLU A 224 -1.75 9.94 -26.08
C GLU A 224 -3.04 10.05 -26.89
N ARG A 225 -3.73 8.92 -27.13
CA ARG A 225 -5.02 8.91 -27.84
C ARG A 225 -6.10 9.74 -27.16
N ARG A 226 -5.98 9.99 -25.85
CA ARG A 226 -6.91 10.79 -25.03
C ARG A 226 -6.43 12.21 -24.78
N GLY A 227 -5.34 12.64 -25.42
CA GLY A 227 -4.75 13.97 -25.17
C GLY A 227 -4.09 14.09 -23.78
N LEU A 228 -3.93 12.99 -23.06
CA LEU A 228 -3.32 12.95 -21.71
C LEU A 228 -1.79 12.76 -21.77
N GLY A 229 -1.20 12.74 -22.96
CA GLY A 229 0.24 12.58 -23.16
C GLY A 229 1.11 13.63 -22.42
N GLY A 230 0.58 14.82 -22.16
CA GLY A 230 1.27 15.83 -21.35
C GLY A 230 1.53 15.38 -19.92
N LEU A 231 0.64 14.54 -19.36
CA LEU A 231 0.76 14.03 -18.00
C LEU A 231 1.83 12.96 -17.87
N ILE A 232 2.32 12.35 -18.95
CA ILE A 232 3.39 11.35 -18.91
C ILE A 232 4.74 11.94 -19.32
N ARG A 233 4.74 13.01 -20.13
CA ARG A 233 5.95 13.68 -20.63
C ARG A 233 6.48 14.75 -19.68
N GLY A 234 5.61 15.46 -18.96
CA GLY A 234 5.98 16.60 -18.10
C GLY A 234 6.60 16.24 -16.73
N GLY A 235 7.17 15.05 -16.60
CA GLY A 235 7.74 14.54 -15.34
C GLY A 235 9.22 14.15 -15.41
N ARG A 236 9.93 14.52 -16.49
CA ARG A 236 11.39 14.43 -16.58
C ARG A 236 12.03 15.79 -16.33
#